data_AF-A0A117KDZ8-F1
#
_entry.id   AF-A0A117KDZ8-F1
#
_cell.length_a   1.000
_cell.length_b   1.000
_cell.length_c   1.000
_cell.angle_alpha   90.00
_cell.angle_beta   90.00
_cell.angle_gamma   90.00
#
_symmetry.space_group_name_H-M   'P 1'
#
loop_
_entity.id
_entity.type
_entity.pdbx_description
1 polymer ?
#
loop_
_entity_poly.entity_id
_entity_poly.type
_entity_poly.pdbx_seq_one_letter_code
_entity_poly.pdbx_strand_id
1 'polypeptide(L)'
;MKKNLAFSSITLISTIFVHGMQIDGSSPPFENNDITVGKVMAGLVILVVYFIPTIISWKKRNNKYLLVLNVLGAWTVFGWFICFVWALNINRQHAKIVLEEKRKMKEEKKKIKEAKKAEKVRIDSADL
;
A
#
# COMPACT_ATOMS: atom_id res chain seq x y z
N MET A 1 -27.96 -24.07 -37.59
CA MET A 1 -27.72 -24.13 -36.13
C MET A 1 -26.36 -23.49 -35.80
N LYS A 2 -26.32 -22.25 -35.30
CA LYS A 2 -25.09 -21.56 -34.83
C LYS A 2 -25.42 -20.55 -33.70
N LYS A 3 -26.01 -21.00 -32.59
CA LYS A 3 -26.32 -20.11 -31.45
C LYS A 3 -25.87 -20.63 -30.08
N ASN A 4 -25.12 -21.72 -30.02
CA ASN A 4 -24.77 -22.37 -28.74
C ASN A 4 -23.30 -22.18 -28.32
N LEU A 5 -22.45 -21.56 -29.15
CA LEU A 5 -21.03 -21.37 -28.83
C LEU A 5 -20.79 -20.20 -27.85
N ALA A 6 -21.61 -19.14 -27.91
CA ALA A 6 -21.43 -17.96 -27.07
C ALA A 6 -21.85 -18.17 -25.61
N PHE A 7 -22.84 -19.03 -25.34
CA PHE A 7 -23.28 -19.32 -23.98
C PHE A 7 -22.26 -20.11 -23.17
N SER A 8 -21.44 -20.95 -23.83
CA SER A 8 -20.40 -21.73 -23.16
C SER A 8 -19.18 -20.89 -22.74
N SER A 9 -18.94 -19.75 -23.37
CA SER A 9 -17.86 -18.82 -22.98
C SER A 9 -18.28 -17.90 -21.84
N ILE A 10 -19.56 -17.51 -21.80
CA ILE A 10 -20.12 -16.65 -20.75
C ILE A 10 -20.16 -17.39 -19.39
N THR A 11 -20.45 -18.69 -19.40
CA THR A 11 -20.44 -19.50 -18.17
C THR A 11 -19.02 -19.69 -17.61
N LEU A 12 -18.01 -19.89 -18.48
CA LEU A 12 -16.61 -20.00 -18.07
C LEU A 12 -16.07 -18.73 -17.40
N ILE A 13 -16.45 -17.55 -17.90
CA ILE A 13 -16.08 -16.26 -17.29
C ILE A 13 -16.76 -16.10 -15.93
N SER A 14 -18.02 -16.54 -15.79
CA SER A 14 -18.74 -16.48 -14.50
C SER A 14 -18.14 -17.40 -13.43
N THR A 15 -17.65 -18.59 -13.81
CA THR A 15 -17.06 -19.53 -12.85
C THR A 15 -15.70 -19.06 -12.36
N ILE A 16 -14.89 -18.43 -13.23
CA ILE A 16 -13.62 -17.77 -12.84
C ILE A 16 -13.90 -16.59 -11.89
N PHE A 17 -14.96 -15.83 -12.15
CA PHE A 17 -15.38 -14.71 -11.29
C PHE A 17 -15.90 -15.18 -9.91
N VAL A 18 -16.63 -16.30 -9.85
CA VAL A 18 -17.18 -16.85 -8.61
C VAL A 18 -16.13 -17.58 -7.77
N HIS A 19 -15.20 -18.33 -8.39
CA HIS A 19 -14.10 -18.98 -7.66
C HIS A 19 -12.98 -18.00 -7.25
N GLY A 20 -12.76 -16.91 -8.01
CA GLY A 20 -11.86 -15.82 -7.59
C GLY A 20 -12.39 -15.00 -6.40
N MET A 21 -13.65 -15.21 -6.01
CA MET A 21 -14.32 -14.53 -4.90
C MET A 21 -14.36 -15.36 -3.61
N GLN A 22 -13.77 -16.57 -3.59
CA GLN A 22 -13.47 -17.28 -2.34
C GLN A 22 -12.29 -16.59 -1.64
N ILE A 23 -12.63 -15.49 -0.99
CA ILE A 23 -11.84 -14.83 0.04
C ILE A 23 -11.92 -15.74 1.26
N ASP A 24 -10.87 -16.51 1.50
CA ASP A 24 -10.69 -17.25 2.76
C ASP A 24 -10.72 -16.26 3.94
N GLY A 25 -11.88 -16.22 4.60
CA GLY A 25 -12.04 -16.40 6.05
C GLY A 25 -11.35 -15.48 7.06
N SER A 26 -10.44 -14.57 6.71
CA SER A 26 -9.75 -13.78 7.74
C SER A 26 -9.23 -12.45 7.23
N SER A 27 -9.90 -11.39 7.69
CA SER A 27 -9.62 -9.96 7.54
C SER A 27 -10.36 -9.28 6.37
N PRO A 28 -10.98 -8.09 6.60
CA PRO A 28 -11.47 -7.22 5.54
C PRO A 28 -10.37 -7.01 4.47
N PRO A 29 -10.73 -6.89 3.18
CA PRO A 29 -9.79 -6.83 2.06
C PRO A 29 -8.81 -5.62 2.07
N PHE A 30 -8.91 -4.76 3.09
CA PHE A 30 -8.12 -3.56 3.27
C PHE A 30 -7.15 -3.63 4.48
N GLU A 31 -7.23 -4.67 5.32
CA GLU A 31 -6.50 -4.74 6.60
C GLU A 31 -5.06 -5.31 6.44
N ASN A 32 -4.82 -6.11 5.40
CA ASN A 32 -3.50 -6.67 5.13
C ASN A 32 -2.64 -5.76 4.24
N ASN A 33 -1.37 -5.55 4.59
CA ASN A 33 -0.43 -4.77 3.77
C ASN A 33 0.19 -5.58 2.62
N ASP A 34 -0.17 -6.86 2.51
CA ASP A 34 0.34 -7.73 1.45
C ASP A 34 -0.22 -7.30 0.10
N ILE A 35 0.65 -7.35 -0.92
CA ILE A 35 0.28 -7.20 -2.32
C ILE A 35 -0.46 -8.48 -2.71
N THR A 36 -1.72 -8.59 -2.27
CA THR A 36 -2.60 -9.71 -2.60
C THR A 36 -2.89 -9.67 -4.09
N VAL A 37 -2.94 -10.84 -4.74
CA VAL A 37 -3.32 -10.99 -6.15
C VAL A 37 -4.61 -10.22 -6.47
N GLY A 38 -5.57 -10.17 -5.53
CA GLY A 38 -6.79 -9.37 -5.65
C GLY A 38 -6.56 -7.86 -5.82
N LYS A 39 -5.60 -7.25 -5.10
CA LYS A 39 -5.26 -5.82 -5.24
C LYS A 39 -4.56 -5.52 -6.57
N VAL A 40 -3.70 -6.43 -7.02
CA VAL A 40 -3.03 -6.33 -8.34
C VAL A 40 -4.05 -6.45 -9.47
N MET A 41 -4.97 -7.42 -9.36
CA MET A 41 -6.04 -7.63 -10.34
C MET A 41 -7.02 -6.45 -10.37
N ALA A 42 -7.39 -5.89 -9.22
CA ALA A 42 -8.21 -4.67 -9.15
C ALA A 42 -7.50 -3.47 -9.78
N GLY A 43 -6.20 -3.29 -9.53
CA GLY A 43 -5.37 -2.26 -10.17
C GLY A 43 -5.30 -2.42 -11.69
N LEU A 44 -5.16 -3.66 -12.19
CA LEU A 44 -5.17 -3.98 -13.62
C LEU A 44 -6.53 -3.69 -14.26
N VAL A 45 -7.64 -3.99 -13.58
CA VAL A 45 -9.00 -3.68 -14.07
C VAL A 45 -9.20 -2.17 -14.19
N ILE A 46 -8.78 -1.39 -13.19
CA ILE A 46 -8.82 0.08 -13.25
C ILE A 46 -7.98 0.59 -14.42
N LEU A 47 -6.79 0.01 -14.64
CA LEU A 47 -5.93 0.36 -15.78
C LEU A 47 -6.64 0.13 -17.12
N VAL A 48 -7.31 -1.01 -17.29
CA VAL A 48 -8.02 -1.35 -18.55
C VAL A 48 -9.24 -0.47 -18.76
N VAL A 49 -10.05 -0.24 -17.71
CA VAL A 49 -11.21 0.66 -17.76
C VAL A 49 -10.77 2.09 -18.07
N TYR A 50 -9.58 2.49 -17.60
CA TYR A 50 -9.02 3.80 -17.88
C TYR A 50 -8.60 4.00 -19.35
N PHE A 51 -8.30 2.92 -20.10
CA PHE A 51 -8.01 2.99 -21.54
C PHE A 51 -9.26 3.02 -22.43
N ILE A 52 -10.46 2.92 -21.87
CA ILE A 52 -11.74 3.02 -22.61
C ILE A 52 -11.86 4.30 -23.46
N PRO A 53 -11.49 5.51 -22.99
CA PRO A 53 -11.55 6.73 -23.80
C PRO A 53 -10.64 6.67 -25.03
N THR A 54 -9.49 6.00 -24.91
CA THR A 54 -8.52 5.79 -26.00
C THR A 54 -9.09 4.85 -27.07
N ILE A 55 -9.83 3.80 -26.66
CA ILE A 55 -10.51 2.86 -27.56
C ILE A 55 -11.68 3.54 -28.28
N ILE A 56 -12.45 4.38 -27.58
CA ILE A 56 -13.58 5.13 -28.15
C ILE A 56 -13.12 6.16 -29.20
N SER A 57 -11.94 6.76 -29.00
CA SER A 57 -11.38 7.76 -29.91
C SER A 57 -10.77 7.19 -31.21
N TRP A 58 -10.67 5.85 -31.34
CA TRP A 58 -10.01 5.20 -32.48
C TRP A 58 -10.65 5.50 -33.84
N LYS A 59 -11.91 5.92 -33.88
CA LYS A 59 -12.64 6.25 -35.12
C LYS A 59 -12.36 7.68 -35.66
N LYS A 60 -11.62 8.54 -34.95
CA LYS A 60 -11.34 9.93 -35.39
C LYS A 60 -9.87 10.14 -35.81
N ARG A 61 -9.67 10.89 -36.89
CA ARG A 61 -8.37 11.18 -37.56
C ARG A 61 -7.31 11.85 -36.64
N ASN A 62 -7.71 12.45 -35.52
CA ASN A 62 -6.83 13.13 -34.56
C ASN A 62 -6.55 12.32 -33.27
N ASN A 63 -6.69 10.99 -33.32
CA ASN A 63 -6.56 10.09 -32.17
C ASN A 63 -5.20 10.19 -31.42
N LYS A 64 -4.13 10.61 -32.12
CA LYS A 64 -2.76 10.64 -31.58
C LYS A 64 -2.59 11.61 -30.41
N TYR A 65 -3.22 12.79 -30.48
CA TYR A 65 -3.10 13.81 -29.44
C TYR A 65 -3.85 13.41 -28.16
N LEU A 66 -5.01 12.78 -28.30
CA LEU A 66 -5.80 12.30 -27.17
C LEU A 66 -5.11 11.13 -26.47
N LEU A 67 -4.43 10.25 -27.22
CA LEU A 67 -3.61 9.18 -26.66
C LEU A 67 -2.43 9.76 -25.86
N VAL A 68 -1.69 10.71 -26.44
CA VAL A 68 -0.56 11.37 -25.77
C VAL A 68 -1.01 12.12 -24.51
N LEU A 69 -2.13 12.85 -24.56
CA LEU A 69 -2.72 13.51 -23.39
C LEU A 69 -3.16 12.53 -22.31
N ASN A 70 -3.78 11.40 -22.68
CA ASN A 70 -4.19 10.40 -21.70
C ASN A 70 -2.98 9.70 -21.06
N VAL A 71 -1.96 9.37 -21.84
CA VAL A 71 -0.75 8.72 -21.34
C VAL A 71 0.08 9.68 -20.49
N LEU A 72 0.34 10.91 -20.94
CA LEU A 72 1.11 11.89 -20.16
C LEU A 72 0.34 12.40 -18.93
N GLY A 73 -0.96 12.64 -19.07
CA GLY A 73 -1.82 13.03 -17.94
C GLY A 73 -1.92 11.92 -16.91
N ALA A 74 -2.10 10.67 -17.34
CA ALA A 74 -2.13 9.54 -16.41
C ALA A 74 -0.76 9.29 -15.78
N TRP A 75 0.33 9.35 -16.56
CA TRP A 75 1.69 9.11 -16.06
C TRP A 75 2.11 10.16 -15.03
N THR A 76 1.67 11.41 -15.21
CA THR A 76 1.90 12.46 -14.20
C THR A 76 1.04 12.24 -12.96
N VAL A 77 -0.26 11.96 -13.09
CA VAL A 77 -1.12 11.71 -11.91
C VAL A 77 -0.69 10.46 -11.14
N PHE A 78 -0.36 9.35 -11.82
CA PHE A 78 0.13 8.12 -11.17
C PHE A 78 1.47 8.34 -10.46
N GLY A 79 2.43 9.00 -11.12
CA GLY A 79 3.72 9.30 -10.51
C GLY A 79 3.57 10.15 -9.25
N TRP A 80 2.73 11.18 -9.31
CA TRP A 80 2.41 12.02 -8.15
C TRP A 80 1.70 11.23 -7.04
N PHE A 81 0.77 10.36 -7.38
CA PHE A 81 0.02 9.56 -6.40
C PHE A 81 0.93 8.56 -5.68
N ILE A 82 1.85 7.92 -6.39
CA ILE A 82 2.85 7.02 -5.81
C ILE A 82 3.78 7.79 -4.86
N CYS A 83 4.28 8.95 -5.27
CA CYS A 83 5.08 9.82 -4.40
C CYS A 83 4.31 10.29 -3.16
N PHE A 84 3.02 10.60 -3.32
CA PHE A 84 2.16 11.02 -2.22
C PHE A 84 1.93 9.89 -1.20
N VAL A 85 1.58 8.69 -1.67
CA VAL A 85 1.43 7.50 -0.83
C VAL A 85 2.75 7.16 -0.12
N TRP A 86 3.89 7.30 -0.82
CA TRP A 86 5.19 7.06 -0.23
C TRP A 86 5.53 8.09 0.85
N ALA A 87 5.27 9.38 0.62
CA ALA A 87 5.47 10.44 1.60
C ALA A 87 4.62 10.21 2.88
N LEU A 88 3.37 9.77 2.73
CA LEU A 88 2.51 9.44 3.86
C LEU A 88 3.03 8.24 4.68
N ASN A 89 3.67 7.26 4.04
CA ASN A 89 4.25 6.10 4.73
C ASN A 89 5.58 6.40 5.43
N ILE A 90 6.43 7.27 4.86
CA ILE A 90 7.71 7.68 5.48
C ILE A 90 7.48 8.28 6.87
N ASN A 91 6.42 9.07 7.03
CA ASN A 91 6.11 9.74 8.29
C ASN A 91 5.79 8.75 9.44
N ARG A 92 5.20 7.58 9.11
CA ARG A 92 4.87 6.55 10.11
C ARG A 92 6.08 5.76 10.61
N GLN A 93 7.10 5.56 9.78
CA GLN A 93 8.33 4.85 10.16
C GLN A 93 9.22 5.72 11.06
N HIS A 94 9.41 6.99 10.69
CA HIS A 94 10.19 7.94 11.49
C HIS A 94 9.61 8.14 12.89
N ALA A 95 8.28 8.21 13.02
CA ALA A 95 7.63 8.36 14.32
C ALA A 95 7.93 7.20 15.28
N LYS A 96 7.99 5.95 14.78
CA LYS A 96 8.30 4.77 15.62
C LYS A 96 9.76 4.77 16.08
N ILE A 97 10.70 5.08 15.19
CA ILE A 97 12.13 5.12 15.50
C ILE A 97 12.44 6.14 16.60
N VAL A 98 11.86 7.34 16.49
CA VAL A 98 12.05 8.42 17.49
C VAL A 98 11.47 8.03 18.84
N LEU A 99 10.36 7.28 18.87
CA LEU A 99 9.70 6.88 20.12
C LEU A 99 10.48 5.77 20.84
N GLU A 100 11.01 4.81 20.09
CA GLU A 100 11.93 3.78 20.59
C GLU A 100 13.22 4.39 21.15
N GLU A 101 13.81 5.34 20.43
CA GLU A 101 15.02 6.05 20.87
C GLU A 101 14.76 6.83 22.17
N LYS A 102 13.62 7.54 22.27
CA LYS A 102 13.20 8.22 23.51
C LYS A 102 13.00 7.25 24.67
N ARG A 103 12.46 6.05 24.42
CA ARG A 103 12.27 5.01 25.44
C ARG A 103 13.62 4.53 25.98
N LYS A 104 14.56 4.21 25.09
CA LYS A 104 15.91 3.78 25.46
C LYS A 104 16.65 4.85 26.27
N MET A 105 16.63 6.10 25.81
CA MET A 105 17.22 7.21 26.56
C MET A 105 16.61 7.38 27.96
N LYS A 106 15.29 7.17 28.10
CA LYS A 106 14.62 7.27 29.41
C LYS A 106 15.03 6.13 30.33
N GLU A 107 15.12 4.90 29.82
CA GLU A 107 15.59 3.74 30.57
C GLU A 107 17.06 3.90 31.01
N GLU A 108 17.93 4.34 30.11
CA GLU A 108 19.34 4.60 30.40
C GLU A 108 19.52 5.70 31.45
N LYS A 109 18.81 6.83 31.31
CA LYS A 109 18.81 7.91 32.31
C LYS A 109 18.33 7.43 33.68
N LYS A 110 17.37 6.51 33.73
CA LYS A 110 16.88 5.93 34.99
C LYS A 110 17.97 5.06 35.65
N LYS A 111 18.62 4.18 34.88
CA LYS A 111 19.74 3.35 35.35
C LYS A 111 20.90 4.19 35.86
N ILE A 112 21.27 5.24 35.13
CA ILE A 112 22.35 6.17 35.55
C ILE A 112 21.98 6.87 36.86
N LYS A 113 20.73 7.30 37.03
CA LYS A 113 20.27 7.92 38.28
C LYS A 113 20.32 6.94 39.46
N GLU A 114 19.92 5.69 39.24
CA GLU A 114 19.97 4.64 40.26
C GLU A 114 21.41 4.28 40.63
N ALA A 115 22.30 4.14 39.65
CA ALA A 115 23.72 3.89 39.87
C ALA A 115 24.39 5.03 40.64
N LYS A 116 24.14 6.29 40.24
CA LYS A 116 24.65 7.47 40.96
C LYS A 116 24.12 7.55 42.39
N LYS A 117 22.87 7.16 42.63
CA LYS A 117 22.29 7.12 43.98
C LYS A 117 22.95 6.03 44.83
N ALA A 118 23.16 4.83 44.28
CA ALA A 118 23.82 3.73 44.97
C ALA A 118 25.30 4.04 45.28
N GLU A 119 26.01 4.68 44.34
CA GLU A 119 27.39 5.13 44.53
C GLU A 119 27.48 6.19 45.63
N LYS A 120 26.57 7.16 45.64
CA LYS A 120 26.51 8.19 46.69
C LYS A 120 26.30 7.58 48.07
N VAL A 121 25.36 6.63 48.19
CA VAL A 121 25.10 5.90 49.45
C VAL A 121 26.34 5.09 49.87
N ARG A 122 27.06 4.48 48.93
CA ARG A 122 28.28 3.70 49.24
C ARG A 122 29.39 4.58 49.79
N ILE A 123 29.59 5.77 49.22
CA ILE A 123 30.59 6.74 49.70
C ILE A 123 30.22 7.21 51.11
N ASP A 124 28.97 7.61 51.33
CA ASP A 124 28.49 8.07 52.65
C ASP A 124 28.63 6.99 53.76
N SER A 125 28.61 5.69 53.40
CA SER A 125 28.84 4.58 54.34
C SER A 125 30.30 4.20 54.57
N ALA A 126 31.23 4.63 53.71
CA ALA A 126 32.65 4.31 53.83
C ALA A 126 33.41 5.32 54.70
N ASP A 127 32.84 6.50 54.93
CA ASP A 127 33.38 7.58 55.76
C ASP A 127 32.92 7.52 57.24
N LEU A 128 32.19 6.45 57.63
CA LEU A 128 31.60 6.20 58.95
C LEU A 128 32.31 5.04 59.66
#